data_AF-A0A3B8W838-F1
#
_entry.id   AF-A0A3B8W838-F1
#
_cell.length_a   1.000
_cell.length_b   1.000
_cell.length_c   1.000
_cell.angle_alpha   90.00
_cell.angle_beta   90.00
_cell.angle_gamma   90.00
#
_symmetry.space_group_name_H-M   'P 1'
#
loop_
_entity.id
_entity.type
_entity.pdbx_description
1 polymer ?
#
loop_
_entity_poly.entity_id
_entity_poly.type
_entity_poly.pdbx_seq_one_letter_code
_entity_poly.pdbx_strand_id
1 'polypeptide(L)'
;AEYKRTYYIPKLESHLANVANNRSGWRQTDPQHAVNKSIRTLRSELEHEISRIGAGRYDELEKLAPGKFDSSAQVATARFLETLKRYYALRSTNAMAARDSLVRTLTGNQDALNRFQLLRLRYQNEAVTETVENKNKTRIAEFEGEIVQKIFPIYFDDHRPSHLFDFKANFYVPTKHFAGRYYDTYYFNISIIWAMTIGLYLLLYFEVLKKIVHGLEMRRKYKRAVNV
;
A
#
# COMPACT_ATOMS: atom_id res chain seq x y z
N ALA A 1 -9.23 0.09 -7.94
CA ALA A 1 -10.56 0.75 -8.01
C ALA A 1 -11.62 -0.03 -7.23
N GLU A 2 -11.79 -1.32 -7.49
CA GLU A 2 -12.76 -2.17 -6.76
C GLU A 2 -12.56 -2.14 -5.24
N TYR A 3 -11.32 -2.34 -4.76
CA TYR A 3 -11.00 -2.22 -3.34
C TYR A 3 -11.44 -0.86 -2.76
N LYS A 4 -11.11 0.23 -3.47
CA LYS A 4 -11.42 1.59 -3.01
C LYS A 4 -12.93 1.81 -2.88
N ARG A 5 -13.73 1.28 -3.80
CA ARG A 5 -15.19 1.35 -3.78
C ARG A 5 -15.82 0.50 -2.67
N THR A 6 -15.39 -0.75 -2.52
CA THR A 6 -16.07 -1.75 -1.67
C THR A 6 -15.66 -1.66 -0.20
N TYR A 7 -14.43 -1.23 0.08
CA TYR A 7 -13.82 -1.34 1.41
C TYR A 7 -13.36 0.01 1.95
N TYR A 8 -12.60 0.75 1.16
CA TYR A 8 -11.96 2.00 1.59
C TYR A 8 -12.98 3.12 1.83
N ILE A 9 -13.83 3.44 0.85
CA ILE A 9 -14.81 4.53 0.98
C ILE A 9 -15.83 4.25 2.10
N PRO A 10 -16.42 3.04 2.23
CA PRO A 10 -17.31 2.74 3.36
C PRO A 10 -16.63 2.88 4.72
N LYS A 11 -15.32 2.59 4.81
CA LYS A 11 -14.54 2.81 6.04
C LYS A 11 -14.37 4.29 6.35
N LEU A 12 -14.11 5.14 5.34
CA LEU A 12 -14.11 6.61 5.51
C LEU A 12 -15.49 7.14 5.90
N GLU A 13 -16.56 6.67 5.26
CA GLU A 13 -17.96 7.00 5.62
C GLU A 13 -18.24 6.62 7.09
N SER A 14 -17.74 5.47 7.56
CA SER A 14 -17.85 5.05 8.95
C SER A 14 -17.10 5.97 9.91
N HIS A 15 -15.87 6.41 9.58
CA HIS A 15 -15.17 7.41 10.39
C HIS A 15 -15.91 8.74 10.42
N LEU A 16 -16.46 9.20 9.30
CA LEU A 16 -17.26 10.43 9.24
C LEU A 16 -18.53 10.31 10.09
N ALA A 17 -19.22 9.17 10.04
CA ALA A 17 -20.38 8.91 10.88
C ALA A 17 -20.03 8.88 12.37
N ASN A 18 -18.90 8.27 12.74
CA ASN A 18 -18.39 8.28 14.12
C ASN A 18 -18.09 9.70 14.62
N VAL A 19 -17.54 10.57 13.77
CA VAL A 19 -17.33 11.98 14.09
C VAL A 19 -18.67 12.71 14.20
N ALA A 20 -19.59 12.49 13.27
CA ALA A 20 -20.91 13.15 13.24
C ALA A 20 -21.79 12.82 14.46
N ASN A 21 -21.71 11.58 14.96
CA ASN A 21 -22.46 11.12 16.13
C ASN A 21 -21.88 11.66 17.45
N ASN A 22 -20.58 11.94 17.49
CA ASN A 22 -19.87 12.39 18.70
C ASN A 22 -19.52 13.88 18.65
N ARG A 23 -20.55 14.74 18.52
CA ARG A 23 -20.38 16.19 18.33
C ARG A 23 -19.68 16.90 19.48
N SER A 24 -19.84 16.41 20.71
CA SER A 24 -19.15 16.93 21.89
C SER A 24 -17.63 16.84 21.77
N GLY A 25 -17.12 15.88 20.99
CA GLY A 25 -15.68 15.66 20.78
C GLY A 25 -15.05 16.52 19.68
N TRP A 26 -15.79 17.36 18.96
CA TRP A 26 -15.26 18.13 17.81
C TRP A 26 -14.20 19.16 18.20
N ARG A 27 -14.33 19.72 19.41
CA ARG A 27 -13.39 20.70 19.97
C ARG A 27 -12.32 20.08 20.86
N GLN A 28 -12.36 18.76 21.03
CA GLN A 28 -11.38 18.07 21.86
C GLN A 28 -10.04 18.02 21.15
N THR A 29 -9.00 18.48 21.83
CA THR A 29 -7.63 18.56 21.30
C THR A 29 -6.78 17.35 21.64
N ASP A 30 -7.24 16.47 22.54
CA ASP A 30 -6.55 15.24 22.89
C ASP A 30 -6.32 14.34 21.65
N PRO A 31 -5.06 14.07 21.27
CA PRO A 31 -4.72 13.22 20.13
C PRO A 31 -5.21 11.78 20.23
N GLN A 32 -5.42 11.26 21.45
CA GLN A 32 -5.88 9.89 21.69
C GLN A 32 -7.39 9.75 21.69
N HIS A 33 -8.12 10.87 21.69
CA HIS A 33 -9.58 10.85 21.63
C HIS A 33 -10.07 10.23 20.31
N ALA A 34 -11.03 9.31 20.40
CA ALA A 34 -11.51 8.52 19.25
C ALA A 34 -11.98 9.37 18.06
N VAL A 35 -12.60 10.53 18.35
CA VAL A 35 -13.05 11.50 17.34
C VAL A 35 -11.87 12.16 16.65
N ASN A 36 -10.85 12.58 17.41
CA ASN A 36 -9.67 13.23 16.87
C ASN A 36 -8.84 12.26 16.02
N LYS A 37 -8.70 11.00 16.48
CA LYS A 37 -8.11 9.92 15.67
C LYS A 37 -8.84 9.75 14.34
N SER A 38 -10.18 9.71 14.35
CA SER A 38 -10.98 9.58 13.13
C SER A 38 -10.83 10.80 12.20
N ILE A 39 -10.78 12.02 12.74
CA ILE A 39 -10.54 13.25 11.95
C ILE A 39 -9.14 13.20 11.32
N ARG A 40 -8.12 12.78 12.06
CA ARG A 40 -6.75 12.63 11.55
C ARG A 40 -6.69 11.60 10.42
N THR A 41 -7.30 10.43 10.60
CA THR A 41 -7.38 9.41 9.54
C THR A 41 -8.12 9.93 8.31
N LEU A 42 -9.24 10.63 8.48
CA LEU A 42 -9.95 11.23 7.34
C LEU A 42 -9.08 12.24 6.59
N ARG A 43 -8.36 13.10 7.32
CA ARG A 43 -7.50 14.11 6.72
C ARG A 43 -6.37 13.48 5.90
N SER A 44 -5.58 12.58 6.49
CA SER A 44 -4.43 11.95 5.83
C SER A 44 -4.87 11.18 4.58
N GLU A 45 -5.96 10.43 4.69
CA GLU A 45 -6.50 9.63 3.59
C GLU A 45 -7.04 10.49 2.45
N LEU A 46 -7.78 11.56 2.76
CA LEU A 46 -8.30 12.47 1.75
C LEU A 46 -7.19 13.28 1.07
N GLU A 47 -6.20 13.73 1.83
CA GLU A 47 -5.01 14.42 1.30
C GLU A 47 -4.28 13.54 0.29
N HIS A 48 -4.07 12.26 0.61
CA HIS A 48 -3.45 11.29 -0.29
C HIS A 48 -4.28 11.07 -1.56
N GLU A 49 -5.60 10.88 -1.44
CA GLU A 49 -6.48 10.67 -2.59
C GLU A 49 -6.55 11.91 -3.51
N ILE A 50 -6.57 13.13 -2.94
CA ILE A 50 -6.56 14.38 -3.70
C ILE A 50 -5.25 14.52 -4.49
N SER A 51 -4.10 14.19 -3.88
CA SER A 51 -2.80 14.24 -4.56
C SER A 51 -2.77 13.35 -5.81
N ARG A 52 -3.49 12.23 -5.79
CA ARG A 52 -3.56 11.25 -6.89
C ARG A 52 -4.58 11.61 -7.98
N ILE A 53 -5.68 12.29 -7.61
CA ILE A 53 -6.77 12.66 -8.55
C ILE A 53 -6.55 14.05 -9.17
N GLY A 54 -5.75 14.90 -8.51
CA GLY A 54 -5.45 16.28 -8.91
C GLY A 54 -6.00 17.31 -7.91
N ALA A 55 -5.15 18.26 -7.51
CA ALA A 55 -5.50 19.34 -6.58
C ALA A 55 -6.54 20.29 -7.20
N GLY A 56 -7.66 20.52 -6.50
CA GLY A 56 -8.75 21.38 -6.96
C GLY A 56 -10.16 20.80 -6.79
N ARG A 57 -10.31 19.65 -6.12
CA ARG A 57 -11.62 19.01 -5.89
C ARG A 57 -12.13 19.05 -4.45
N TYR A 58 -11.35 19.61 -3.52
CA TYR A 58 -11.73 19.69 -2.11
C TYR A 58 -11.05 20.86 -1.40
N ASP A 59 -11.76 21.98 -1.30
CA ASP A 59 -11.23 23.23 -0.74
C ASP A 59 -11.27 23.25 0.81
N GLU A 60 -11.97 22.30 1.44
CA GLU A 60 -12.16 22.26 2.89
C GLU A 60 -11.20 21.32 3.64
N LEU A 61 -10.07 20.93 3.02
CA LEU A 61 -9.07 20.06 3.67
C LEU A 61 -8.51 20.65 4.97
N GLU A 62 -8.37 21.98 5.01
CA GLU A 62 -7.87 22.67 6.20
C GLU A 62 -8.81 22.61 7.41
N LYS A 63 -10.12 22.43 7.17
CA LYS A 63 -11.14 22.29 8.22
C LYS A 63 -11.15 20.89 8.85
N LEU A 64 -10.55 19.90 8.18
CA LEU A 64 -10.27 18.57 8.74
C LEU A 64 -9.02 18.63 9.62
N ALA A 65 -9.08 19.44 10.67
CA ALA A 65 -8.05 19.56 11.69
C ALA A 65 -8.67 19.50 13.08
N PRO A 66 -7.92 19.01 14.10
CA PRO A 66 -8.39 19.00 15.48
C PRO A 66 -8.85 20.41 15.90
N GLY A 67 -10.09 20.54 16.39
CA GLY A 67 -10.66 21.82 16.84
C GLY A 67 -11.16 22.76 15.74
N LYS A 68 -10.92 22.48 14.45
CA LYS A 68 -11.45 23.26 13.30
C LYS A 68 -12.64 22.58 12.60
N PHE A 69 -12.97 21.36 13.00
CA PHE A 69 -14.06 20.60 12.42
C PHE A 69 -15.43 21.17 12.81
N ASP A 70 -16.27 21.43 11.82
CA ASP A 70 -17.62 21.97 12.00
C ASP A 70 -18.66 21.23 11.14
N SER A 71 -19.92 21.63 11.26
CA SER A 71 -21.03 21.06 10.48
C SER A 71 -20.86 21.29 8.97
N SER A 72 -20.17 22.36 8.55
CA SER A 72 -19.92 22.64 7.12
C SER A 72 -18.92 21.63 6.54
N ALA A 73 -17.83 21.39 7.27
CA ALA A 73 -16.80 20.42 6.94
C ALA A 73 -17.37 18.99 6.88
N GLN A 74 -18.28 18.64 7.79
CA GLN A 74 -18.95 17.34 7.74
C GLN A 74 -19.75 17.15 6.44
N VAL A 75 -20.57 18.15 6.06
CA VAL A 75 -21.41 18.09 4.85
C VAL A 75 -20.54 18.10 3.59
N ALA A 76 -19.50 18.92 3.54
CA ALA A 76 -18.57 18.96 2.43
C ALA A 76 -17.82 17.63 2.28
N THR A 77 -17.32 17.06 3.37
CA THR A 77 -16.64 15.75 3.38
C THR A 77 -17.59 14.65 2.87
N ALA A 78 -18.85 14.64 3.33
CA ALA A 78 -19.84 13.65 2.88
C ALA A 78 -20.09 13.73 1.37
N ARG A 79 -20.28 14.94 0.83
CA ARG A 79 -20.47 15.17 -0.62
C ARG A 79 -19.24 14.75 -1.43
N PHE A 80 -18.04 15.01 -0.90
CA PHE A 80 -16.80 14.60 -1.54
C PHE A 80 -16.68 13.08 -1.57
N LEU A 81 -16.93 12.39 -0.47
CA LEU A 81 -16.91 10.92 -0.41
C LEU A 81 -17.92 10.30 -1.37
N GLU A 82 -19.11 10.88 -1.51
CA GLU A 82 -20.11 10.43 -2.48
C GLU A 82 -19.60 10.58 -3.93
N THR A 83 -18.99 11.72 -4.24
CA THR A 83 -18.38 11.98 -5.56
C THR A 83 -17.25 10.98 -5.83
N LEU A 84 -16.41 10.72 -4.83
CA LEU A 84 -15.31 9.75 -4.90
C LEU A 84 -15.84 8.33 -5.14
N LYS A 85 -16.94 7.96 -4.48
CA LYS A 85 -17.64 6.69 -4.67
C LYS A 85 -18.14 6.51 -6.08
N ARG A 86 -18.77 7.53 -6.65
CA ARG A 86 -19.24 7.54 -8.05
C ARG A 86 -18.07 7.43 -9.03
N TYR A 87 -16.99 8.17 -8.80
CA TYR A 87 -15.76 8.10 -9.60
C TYR A 87 -15.18 6.67 -9.64
N TYR A 88 -14.99 6.05 -8.47
CA TYR A 88 -14.46 4.69 -8.41
C TYR A 88 -15.44 3.63 -8.92
N ALA A 89 -16.75 3.85 -8.78
CA ALA A 89 -17.77 3.00 -9.39
C ALA A 89 -17.67 3.01 -10.92
N LEU A 90 -17.65 4.19 -11.54
CA LEU A 90 -17.50 4.33 -12.99
C LEU A 90 -16.21 3.67 -13.50
N ARG A 91 -15.08 3.93 -12.82
CA ARG A 91 -13.80 3.32 -13.18
C ARG A 91 -13.84 1.79 -13.09
N SER A 92 -14.51 1.24 -12.07
CA SER A 92 -14.70 -0.21 -11.92
C SER A 92 -15.57 -0.78 -13.03
N THR A 93 -16.69 -0.13 -13.35
CA THR A 93 -17.60 -0.57 -14.43
C THR A 93 -16.91 -0.57 -15.78
N ASN A 94 -16.15 0.48 -16.10
CA ASN A 94 -15.40 0.55 -17.36
C ASN A 94 -14.34 -0.57 -17.45
N ALA A 95 -13.63 -0.84 -16.36
CA ALA A 95 -12.64 -1.93 -16.32
C ALA A 95 -13.30 -3.31 -16.48
N MET A 96 -14.45 -3.53 -15.84
CA MET A 96 -15.22 -4.77 -16.01
C MET A 96 -15.72 -4.93 -17.44
N ALA A 97 -16.27 -3.87 -18.04
CA ALA A 97 -16.73 -3.90 -19.43
C ALA A 97 -15.60 -4.23 -20.42
N ALA A 98 -14.41 -3.64 -20.21
CA ALA A 98 -13.23 -3.93 -21.03
C ALA A 98 -12.75 -5.39 -20.88
N ARG A 99 -12.77 -5.92 -19.66
CA ARG A 99 -12.48 -7.35 -19.41
C ARG A 99 -13.49 -8.24 -20.13
N ASP A 100 -14.78 -7.96 -19.98
CA ASP A 100 -15.84 -8.78 -20.56
C ASP A 100 -15.86 -8.70 -22.08
N SER A 101 -15.51 -7.56 -22.68
CA SER A 101 -15.29 -7.49 -24.13
C SER A 101 -14.12 -8.37 -24.57
N LEU A 102 -13.01 -8.37 -23.84
CA LEU A 102 -11.85 -9.20 -24.17
C LEU A 102 -12.18 -10.69 -24.05
N VAL A 103 -12.85 -11.08 -22.96
CA VAL A 103 -13.29 -12.48 -22.77
C VAL A 103 -14.22 -12.91 -23.90
N ARG A 104 -15.20 -12.08 -24.27
CA ARG A 104 -16.11 -12.38 -25.40
C ARG A 104 -15.36 -12.58 -26.71
N THR A 105 -14.36 -11.76 -27.01
CA THR A 105 -13.51 -11.94 -28.19
C THR A 105 -12.73 -13.26 -28.15
N LEU A 106 -12.26 -13.67 -26.96
CA LEU A 106 -11.49 -14.90 -26.76
C LEU A 106 -12.36 -16.16 -26.67
N THR A 107 -13.68 -16.04 -26.50
CA THR A 107 -14.62 -17.18 -26.37
C THR A 107 -15.70 -17.20 -27.44
N GLY A 108 -15.54 -16.42 -28.53
CA GLY A 108 -16.59 -16.24 -29.53
C GLY A 108 -16.91 -17.48 -30.40
N ASN A 109 -16.02 -18.47 -30.43
CA ASN A 109 -16.25 -19.75 -31.11
C ASN A 109 -15.62 -20.91 -30.29
N GLN A 110 -15.96 -22.15 -30.66
CA GLN A 110 -15.54 -23.33 -29.91
C GLN A 110 -14.00 -23.50 -29.89
N ASP A 111 -13.31 -23.21 -30.99
CA ASP A 111 -11.84 -23.31 -31.06
C ASP A 111 -11.14 -22.26 -30.21
N ALA A 112 -11.63 -21.02 -30.20
CA ALA A 112 -11.11 -19.95 -29.36
C ALA A 112 -11.37 -20.26 -27.88
N LEU A 113 -12.55 -20.79 -27.54
CA LEU A 113 -12.85 -21.26 -26.19
C LEU A 113 -11.86 -22.33 -25.73
N ASN A 114 -11.56 -23.33 -26.57
CA ASN A 114 -10.57 -24.36 -26.26
C ASN A 114 -9.17 -23.77 -26.05
N ARG A 115 -8.74 -22.82 -26.90
CA ARG A 115 -7.46 -22.11 -26.74
C ARG A 115 -7.41 -21.29 -25.45
N PHE A 116 -8.50 -20.62 -25.10
CA PHE A 116 -8.62 -19.85 -23.85
C PHE A 116 -8.53 -20.76 -22.63
N GLN A 117 -9.17 -21.93 -22.65
CA GLN A 117 -9.07 -22.93 -21.59
C GLN A 117 -7.64 -23.47 -21.43
N LEU A 118 -6.96 -23.80 -22.54
CA LEU A 118 -5.56 -24.22 -22.51
C LEU A 118 -4.63 -23.15 -21.95
N LEU A 119 -4.86 -21.88 -22.31
CA LEU A 119 -4.13 -20.74 -21.76
C LEU A 119 -4.35 -20.64 -20.25
N ARG A 120 -5.60 -20.78 -19.80
CA ARG A 120 -5.96 -20.76 -18.37
C ARG A 120 -5.28 -21.90 -17.61
N LEU A 121 -5.31 -23.12 -18.14
CA LEU A 121 -4.64 -24.28 -17.54
C LEU A 121 -3.12 -24.10 -17.43
N ARG A 122 -2.50 -23.43 -18.42
CA ARG A 122 -1.04 -23.22 -18.44
C ARG A 122 -0.58 -22.14 -17.48
N TYR A 123 -1.33 -21.05 -17.34
CA TYR A 123 -0.87 -19.84 -16.64
C TYR A 123 -1.61 -19.52 -15.33
N GLN A 124 -2.74 -20.17 -15.05
CA GLN A 124 -3.48 -19.95 -13.82
C GLN A 124 -3.31 -21.13 -12.85
N ASN A 125 -2.70 -20.86 -11.70
CA ASN A 125 -2.70 -21.78 -10.57
C ASN A 125 -3.61 -21.19 -9.48
N GLU A 126 -4.69 -21.90 -9.15
CA GLU A 126 -5.70 -21.45 -8.20
C GLU A 126 -5.14 -21.27 -6.78
N ALA A 127 -4.35 -22.23 -6.29
CA ALA A 127 -3.73 -22.17 -4.97
C ALA A 127 -2.76 -20.99 -4.85
N VAL A 128 -1.96 -20.73 -5.89
CA VAL A 128 -1.07 -19.56 -5.94
C VAL A 128 -1.90 -18.27 -5.96
N THR A 129 -2.94 -18.22 -6.80
CA THR A 129 -3.83 -17.05 -6.93
C THR A 129 -4.49 -16.71 -5.59
N GLU A 130 -5.05 -17.70 -4.90
CA GLU A 130 -5.69 -17.49 -3.60
C GLU A 130 -4.69 -16.98 -2.54
N THR A 131 -3.48 -17.53 -2.55
CA THR A 131 -2.40 -17.14 -1.63
C THR A 131 -1.96 -15.69 -1.85
N VAL A 132 -1.68 -15.30 -3.11
CA VAL A 132 -1.21 -13.95 -3.45
C VAL A 132 -2.31 -12.90 -3.41
N GLU A 133 -3.57 -13.28 -3.61
CA GLU A 133 -4.72 -12.36 -3.50
C GLU A 133 -5.18 -12.17 -2.05
N ASN A 134 -4.86 -13.11 -1.15
CA ASN A 134 -5.14 -13.05 0.28
C ASN A 134 -6.60 -12.71 0.60
N LYS A 135 -7.55 -13.34 -0.11
CA LYS A 135 -9.00 -13.05 -0.01
C LYS A 135 -9.63 -13.43 1.34
N ASN A 136 -9.03 -14.37 2.06
CA ASN A 136 -9.61 -15.02 3.25
C ASN A 136 -9.24 -14.38 4.59
N LYS A 137 -8.33 -13.39 4.60
CA LYS A 137 -7.89 -12.71 5.82
C LYS A 137 -8.53 -11.33 5.95
N THR A 138 -8.24 -10.66 7.07
CA THR A 138 -8.62 -9.27 7.32
C THR A 138 -8.27 -8.39 6.12
N ARG A 139 -9.29 -7.80 5.47
CA ARG A 139 -9.16 -7.11 4.16
C ARG A 139 -8.56 -5.71 4.26
N ILE A 140 -8.75 -5.05 5.41
CA ILE A 140 -8.26 -3.71 5.72
C ILE A 140 -7.66 -3.72 7.13
N ALA A 141 -6.54 -3.04 7.34
CA ALA A 141 -6.05 -2.72 8.68
C ALA A 141 -5.92 -1.21 8.84
N GLU A 142 -6.15 -0.72 10.06
CA GLU A 142 -5.94 0.68 10.41
C GLU A 142 -4.69 0.76 11.29
N PHE A 143 -3.70 1.53 10.88
CA PHE A 143 -2.43 1.68 11.60
C PHE A 143 -1.99 3.13 11.58
N GLU A 144 -1.73 3.72 12.75
CA GLU A 144 -1.21 5.10 12.90
C GLU A 144 -2.00 6.22 12.19
N GLY A 145 -3.30 6.02 11.94
CA GLY A 145 -4.13 7.00 11.22
C GLY A 145 -4.11 6.81 9.71
N GLU A 146 -3.66 5.64 9.25
CA GLU A 146 -3.71 5.21 7.86
C GLU A 146 -4.52 3.93 7.69
N ILE A 147 -5.18 3.83 6.54
CA ILE A 147 -5.96 2.67 6.11
C ILE A 147 -5.10 1.83 5.15
N VAL A 148 -4.58 0.72 5.66
CA VAL A 148 -3.72 -0.21 4.92
C VAL A 148 -4.55 -1.29 4.24
N GLN A 149 -4.42 -1.39 2.92
CA GLN A 149 -5.00 -2.45 2.11
C GLN A 149 -4.27 -3.78 2.35
N LYS A 150 -4.98 -4.82 2.79
CA LYS A 150 -4.44 -6.18 2.98
C LYS A 150 -4.95 -7.21 1.97
N ILE A 151 -6.09 -6.93 1.35
CA ILE A 151 -6.65 -7.72 0.25
C ILE A 151 -6.00 -7.33 -1.08
N PHE A 152 -5.79 -8.29 -1.97
CA PHE A 152 -5.23 -8.06 -3.32
C PHE A 152 -3.86 -7.35 -3.33
N PRO A 153 -2.88 -7.79 -2.52
CA PRO A 153 -1.58 -7.14 -2.49
C PRO A 153 -0.85 -7.20 -3.84
N ILE A 154 -1.09 -8.23 -4.66
CA ILE A 154 -0.53 -8.36 -6.01
C ILE A 154 -1.01 -7.28 -7.00
N TYR A 155 -2.19 -6.70 -6.76
CA TYR A 155 -2.74 -5.62 -7.60
C TYR A 155 -2.56 -4.25 -6.95
N PHE A 156 -1.74 -4.16 -5.92
CA PHE A 156 -1.48 -2.93 -5.21
C PHE A 156 -0.45 -2.09 -5.96
N ASP A 157 -0.85 -0.89 -6.35
CA ASP A 157 -0.04 0.06 -7.10
C ASP A 157 0.25 1.35 -6.33
N ASP A 158 -0.24 1.45 -5.09
CA ASP A 158 -0.31 2.67 -4.31
C ASP A 158 0.75 2.68 -3.20
N HIS A 159 2.02 2.84 -3.60
CA HIS A 159 3.10 2.94 -2.63
C HIS A 159 2.98 4.26 -1.87
N ARG A 160 3.00 4.19 -0.54
CA ARG A 160 3.13 5.34 0.35
C ARG A 160 4.56 5.40 0.90
N PRO A 161 5.58 5.73 0.08
CA PRO A 161 6.94 5.80 0.57
C PRO A 161 7.07 6.99 1.53
N SER A 162 7.50 6.72 2.77
CA SER A 162 7.73 7.78 3.75
C SER A 162 8.98 8.61 3.45
N HIS A 163 9.89 8.08 2.63
CA HIS A 163 11.15 8.72 2.23
C HIS A 163 11.68 8.17 0.88
N LEU A 164 12.62 8.88 0.24
CA LEU A 164 13.20 8.52 -1.07
C LEU A 164 13.85 7.13 -1.11
N PHE A 165 14.34 6.66 0.04
CA PHE A 165 14.95 5.35 0.22
C PHE A 165 14.02 4.33 0.88
N ASP A 166 12.72 4.62 0.97
CA ASP A 166 11.77 3.69 1.56
C ASP A 166 11.48 2.55 0.59
N PHE A 167 12.11 1.40 0.87
CA PHE A 167 11.92 0.15 0.14
C PHE A 167 10.85 -0.74 0.79
N LYS A 168 10.16 -0.25 1.83
CA LYS A 168 9.06 -0.99 2.47
C LYS A 168 7.87 -1.05 1.51
N ALA A 169 7.78 -2.16 0.78
CA ALA A 169 6.57 -2.55 0.07
C ALA A 169 5.87 -3.67 0.83
N ASN A 170 4.54 -3.73 0.74
CA ASN A 170 3.80 -4.87 1.24
C ASN A 170 4.26 -6.15 0.53
N PHE A 171 4.15 -7.28 1.23
CA PHE A 171 4.47 -8.58 0.65
C PHE A 171 3.54 -8.87 -0.55
N TYR A 172 4.09 -9.45 -1.63
CA TYR A 172 3.43 -9.70 -2.92
C TYR A 172 3.18 -8.49 -3.84
N VAL A 173 3.62 -7.27 -3.49
CA VAL A 173 3.47 -6.11 -4.38
C VAL A 173 4.40 -6.25 -5.61
N PRO A 174 3.90 -6.02 -6.84
CA PRO A 174 4.65 -6.26 -8.07
C PRO A 174 5.73 -5.22 -8.34
N THR A 175 5.67 -4.07 -7.68
CA THR A 175 6.63 -2.98 -7.85
C THR A 175 7.21 -2.54 -6.50
N LYS A 176 8.43 -2.05 -6.52
CA LYS A 176 9.12 -1.45 -5.38
C LYS A 176 9.57 -0.05 -5.74
N HIS A 177 9.36 0.87 -4.81
CA HIS A 177 9.91 2.21 -4.91
C HIS A 177 11.37 2.18 -4.45
N PHE A 178 12.27 2.66 -5.29
CA PHE A 178 13.68 2.83 -4.95
C PHE A 178 14.23 4.07 -5.65
N ALA A 179 14.89 4.96 -4.92
CA ALA A 179 15.54 6.15 -5.48
C ALA A 179 14.63 7.02 -6.38
N GLY A 180 13.36 7.20 -6.00
CA GLY A 180 12.40 8.05 -6.73
C GLY A 180 11.81 7.41 -8.00
N ARG A 181 12.10 6.14 -8.28
CA ARG A 181 11.56 5.39 -9.41
C ARG A 181 10.92 4.08 -8.96
N TYR A 182 9.97 3.60 -9.75
CA TYR A 182 9.34 2.31 -9.55
C TYR A 182 10.07 1.23 -10.35
N TYR A 183 10.50 0.19 -9.67
CA TYR A 183 11.13 -0.97 -10.28
C TYR A 183 10.25 -2.20 -10.08
N ASP A 184 10.20 -3.08 -11.08
CA ASP A 184 9.55 -4.38 -10.92
C ASP A 184 10.27 -5.16 -9.81
N THR A 185 9.49 -5.73 -8.89
CA THR A 185 9.99 -6.55 -7.79
C THR A 185 10.86 -7.71 -8.29
N TYR A 186 10.56 -8.26 -9.46
CA TYR A 186 11.36 -9.32 -10.10
C TYR A 186 12.80 -8.86 -10.37
N TYR A 187 12.97 -7.80 -11.15
CA TYR A 187 14.30 -7.29 -11.52
C TYR A 187 15.05 -6.73 -10.32
N PHE A 188 14.35 -6.05 -9.40
CA PHE A 188 14.94 -5.53 -8.19
C PHE A 188 15.51 -6.64 -7.31
N ASN A 189 14.73 -7.69 -7.04
CA ASN A 189 15.21 -8.81 -6.22
C ASN A 189 16.39 -9.54 -6.89
N ILE A 190 16.35 -9.74 -8.21
CA ILE A 190 17.48 -10.33 -8.96
C ILE A 190 18.73 -9.45 -8.84
N SER A 191 18.61 -8.13 -9.00
CA SER A 191 19.75 -7.22 -8.86
C SER A 191 20.35 -7.25 -7.45
N ILE A 192 19.53 -7.40 -6.41
CA ILE A 192 20.00 -7.50 -5.02
C ILE A 192 20.77 -8.80 -4.82
N ILE A 193 20.26 -9.92 -5.34
CA ILE A 193 20.96 -11.21 -5.26
C ILE A 193 22.34 -11.09 -5.92
N TRP A 194 22.41 -10.54 -7.14
CA TRP A 194 23.69 -10.31 -7.81
C TRP A 194 24.60 -9.36 -7.04
N ALA A 195 24.07 -8.27 -6.49
CA ALA A 195 24.84 -7.34 -5.68
C ALA A 195 25.41 -8.00 -4.42
N MET A 196 24.64 -8.85 -3.74
CA MET A 196 25.12 -9.63 -2.59
C MET A 196 26.18 -10.64 -3.02
N THR A 197 25.98 -11.36 -4.13
CA THR A 197 26.96 -12.34 -4.65
C THR A 197 28.28 -11.68 -5.01
N ILE A 198 28.24 -10.57 -5.76
CA ILE A 198 29.44 -9.80 -6.13
C ILE A 198 30.10 -9.21 -4.88
N GLY A 199 29.31 -8.63 -3.98
CA GLY A 199 29.81 -8.07 -2.72
C GLY A 199 30.51 -9.13 -1.86
N LEU A 200 29.91 -10.30 -1.69
CA LEU A 200 30.51 -11.43 -0.98
C LEU A 200 31.77 -11.95 -1.67
N TYR A 201 31.77 -12.03 -3.01
CA TYR A 201 32.96 -12.41 -3.77
C TYR A 201 34.12 -11.43 -3.55
N LEU A 202 33.87 -10.11 -3.60
CA LEU A 202 34.89 -9.10 -3.30
C LEU A 202 35.38 -9.18 -1.85
N LEU A 203 34.48 -9.35 -0.89
CA LEU A 203 34.84 -9.51 0.52
C LEU A 203 35.76 -10.73 0.74
N LEU A 204 35.48 -11.84 0.05
CA LEU A 204 36.30 -13.04 0.08
C LEU A 204 37.66 -12.81 -0.60
N TYR A 205 37.65 -12.21 -1.80
CA TYR A 205 38.86 -11.91 -2.57
C TYR A 205 39.85 -11.04 -1.79
N PHE A 206 39.38 -10.01 -1.08
CA PHE A 206 40.23 -9.14 -0.26
C PHE A 206 40.52 -9.68 1.14
N GLU A 207 40.12 -10.93 1.42
CA GLU A 207 40.23 -11.60 2.71
C GLU A 207 39.70 -10.74 3.87
N VAL A 208 38.64 -9.95 3.65
CA VAL A 208 38.14 -8.97 4.63
C VAL A 208 37.72 -9.67 5.91
N LEU A 209 37.10 -10.85 5.80
CA LEU A 209 36.70 -11.66 6.95
C LEU A 209 37.91 -12.05 7.81
N LYS A 210 39.03 -12.47 7.20
CA LYS A 210 40.27 -12.82 7.90
C LYS A 210 40.87 -11.61 8.62
N LYS A 211 40.87 -10.44 7.97
CA LYS A 211 41.31 -9.17 8.59
C LYS A 211 40.45 -8.82 9.81
N ILE A 212 39.13 -8.99 9.72
CA ILE A 212 38.21 -8.77 10.84
C ILE A 212 38.51 -9.74 12.00
N VAL A 213 38.68 -11.04 11.72
CA VAL A 213 38.99 -12.05 12.74
C VAL A 213 40.33 -11.78 13.43
N HIS A 214 41.39 -11.53 12.66
CA HIS A 214 42.70 -11.17 13.21
C HIS A 214 42.63 -9.89 14.07
N GLY A 215 41.88 -8.88 13.62
CA GLY A 215 41.67 -7.66 14.40
C GLY A 215 40.96 -7.90 15.73
N LEU A 216 39.94 -8.78 15.75
CA LEU A 216 39.24 -9.16 16.98
C LEU A 216 40.12 -9.96 17.94
N GLU A 217 40.94 -10.88 17.44
CA GLU A 217 41.90 -11.63 18.25
C GLU A 217 42.95 -10.73 18.89
N MET A 218 43.52 -9.80 18.13
CA MET A 218 44.48 -8.83 18.65
C MET A 218 43.86 -7.95 19.74
N ARG A 219 42.62 -7.48 19.54
CA ARG A 219 41.90 -6.69 20.56
C ARG A 219 41.59 -7.49 21.82
N ARG A 220 41.28 -8.79 21.71
CA ARG A 220 41.07 -9.69 22.86
C ARG A 220 42.37 -9.96 23.62
N LYS A 221 43.49 -10.19 22.92
CA LYS A 221 44.81 -10.37 23.54
C LYS A 221 45.23 -9.11 24.31
N TYR A 222 45.04 -7.94 23.72
CA TYR A 222 45.36 -6.65 24.37
C TYR A 222 44.54 -6.42 25.65
N LYS A 223 43.23 -6.72 25.64
CA LYS A 223 42.39 -6.63 26.86
C LYS A 223 42.79 -7.62 27.95
N ARG A 224 43.29 -8.81 27.61
CA ARG A 224 43.78 -9.78 28.61
C ARG A 224 45.12 -9.34 29.22
N ALA A 225 46.02 -8.75 28.43
CA ALA A 225 47.31 -8.26 28.91
C ALA A 225 47.21 -7.00 29.80
N VAL A 226 46.13 -6.22 29.70
CA VAL A 226 45.88 -5.02 30.53
C VAL A 226 45.18 -5.37 31.86
N ASN A 227 44.59 -6.56 31.97
CA ASN A 227 43.86 -7.03 33.16
C ASN A 227 44.65 -8.06 34.00
N VAL A 228 45.95 -8.23 33.72
CA VAL A 228 46.92 -9.01 34.51
C VAL A 228 47.96 -8.02 35.01
#